data_AF-A0A4Q1D7M4-F1
#
_entry.id   AF-A0A4Q1D7M4-F1
#
_cell.length_a   1.000
_cell.length_b   1.000
_cell.length_c   1.000
_cell.angle_alpha   90.00
_cell.angle_beta   90.00
_cell.angle_gamma   90.00
#
_symmetry.space_group_name_H-M   'P 1'
#
loop_
_entity.id
_entity.type
_entity.pdbx_description
1 polymer ?
#
loop_
_entity_poly.entity_id
_entity_poly.type
_entity_poly.pdbx_seq_one_letter_code
_entity_poly.pdbx_strand_id
1 'polypeptide(L)' 'MTIEQFKELTLEQKLVQLRYEGEFIGSYERTSEENGKKQPGDIFKLGDFWVFLSDDEKTVIPTRRDVFAAS' A
#
# COMPACT_ATOMS: atom_id res chain seq x y z
N MET A 1 0.13 -5.61 13.22
CA MET A 1 -0.02 -6.96 12.60
C MET A 1 1.23 -7.29 11.78
N THR A 2 1.40 -8.55 11.34
CA THR A 2 2.48 -8.92 10.38
C THR A 2 2.02 -8.73 8.93
N ILE A 3 2.96 -8.56 8.00
CA ILE A 3 2.66 -8.46 6.57
C ILE A 3 2.03 -9.76 6.03
N GLU A 4 2.42 -10.91 6.56
CA GLU A 4 1.84 -12.22 6.22
C GLU A 4 0.36 -12.26 6.55
N GLN A 5 -0.03 -11.87 7.77
CA GLN A 5 -1.44 -11.78 8.17
C GLN A 5 -2.21 -10.77 7.32
N PHE A 6 -1.60 -9.62 7.01
CA PHE A 6 -2.24 -8.60 6.17
C PHE A 6 -2.53 -9.12 4.76
N LYS A 7 -1.66 -9.98 4.18
CA LYS A 7 -1.87 -10.53 2.84
C LYS A 7 -3.10 -11.43 2.76
N GLU A 8 -3.43 -12.16 3.83
CA GLU A 8 -4.58 -13.05 3.92
C GLU A 8 -5.92 -12.33 4.02
N LEU A 9 -5.91 -11.03 4.37
CA LEU A 9 -7.13 -10.22 4.48
C LEU A 9 -7.80 -9.98 3.12
N THR A 10 -9.13 -9.84 3.14
CA THR A 10 -9.89 -9.36 1.98
C THR A 10 -9.54 -7.89 1.69
N LEU A 11 -9.88 -7.41 0.48
CA LEU A 11 -9.67 -6.01 0.13
C LEU A 11 -10.35 -5.07 1.13
N GLU A 12 -11.62 -5.31 1.47
CA GLU A 12 -12.37 -4.50 2.43
C GLU A 12 -11.70 -4.48 3.81
N GLN A 13 -11.21 -5.62 4.28
CA GLN A 13 -10.49 -5.70 5.55
C GLN A 13 -9.17 -4.91 5.48
N LYS A 14 -8.44 -4.98 4.37
CA LYS A 14 -7.21 -4.19 4.15
C LYS A 14 -7.49 -2.69 4.21
N LEU A 15 -8.56 -2.21 3.57
CA LEU A 15 -8.96 -0.80 3.60
C LEU A 15 -9.32 -0.35 5.02
N VAL A 16 -10.02 -1.19 5.79
CA VAL A 16 -10.31 -0.91 7.21
C VAL A 16 -9.02 -0.78 8.01
N GLN A 17 -8.07 -1.70 7.83
CA GLN A 17 -6.78 -1.62 8.52
C GLN A 17 -6.01 -0.35 8.17
N LEU A 18 -5.95 0.03 6.89
CA LEU A 18 -5.28 1.25 6.46
C LEU A 18 -5.95 2.51 7.01
N ARG A 19 -7.28 2.51 7.10
CA ARG A 19 -8.04 3.66 7.63
C ARG A 19 -7.84 3.87 9.13
N TYR A 20 -7.74 2.81 9.93
CA TYR A 20 -7.71 2.91 11.40
C TYR A 20 -6.33 2.72 12.00
N GLU A 21 -5.49 1.86 11.42
CA GLU A 21 -4.16 1.55 11.92
C GLU A 21 -3.04 2.13 11.03
N GLY A 22 -3.36 2.53 9.79
CA GLY A 22 -2.37 3.01 8.83
C GLY A 22 -1.90 4.43 9.13
N GLU A 23 -0.59 4.60 9.20
CA GLU A 23 0.06 5.92 9.21
C GLU A 23 0.28 6.36 7.76
N PHE A 24 -0.36 7.46 7.34
CA PHE A 24 -0.14 8.02 6.01
C PHE A 24 1.29 8.58 5.91
N ILE A 25 2.06 8.08 4.93
CA ILE A 25 3.44 8.52 4.69
C ILE A 25 3.50 9.55 3.56
N GLY A 26 2.73 9.35 2.50
CA GLY A 26 2.71 10.24 1.36
C GLY A 26 2.17 9.59 0.09
N SER A 27 1.87 10.41 -0.90
CA SER A 27 1.41 9.96 -2.20
C SER A 27 2.56 9.40 -3.04
N TYR A 28 2.28 8.37 -3.83
CA TYR A 28 3.24 7.63 -4.65
C TYR A 28 2.63 7.22 -5.99
N GLU A 29 3.39 7.38 -7.07
CA GLU A 29 3.03 6.86 -8.38
C GLU A 29 3.88 5.62 -8.69
N ARG A 30 3.23 4.45 -8.77
CA ARG A 30 3.89 3.24 -9.24
C ARG A 30 3.73 3.09 -10.74
N THR A 31 4.75 2.59 -11.44
CA THR A 31 4.56 2.12 -12.82
C THR A 31 3.84 0.78 -12.78
N SER A 32 2.63 0.72 -13.34
CA SER A 32 1.92 -0.54 -13.50
C SER A 32 2.56 -1.34 -14.64
N GLU A 33 2.72 -2.65 -14.45
CA GLU A 33 3.26 -3.56 -15.48
C GLU A 33 2.35 -3.61 -16.72
N GLU A 34 1.07 -3.30 -16.56
CA GLU A 34 0.12 -3.20 -17.66
C GLU A 34 0.30 -1.85 -18.39
N ASN A 35 1.04 -1.88 -19.51
CA ASN A 35 1.26 -0.75 -20.43
C ASN A 35 2.08 0.44 -19.91
N GLY A 36 2.85 0.30 -18.82
CA GLY A 36 3.67 1.41 -18.30
C GLY A 36 2.84 2.60 -17.82
N LYS A 37 1.54 2.40 -17.61
CA LYS A 37 0.66 3.42 -17.03
C LYS A 37 1.09 3.64 -15.59
N LYS A 38 1.34 4.90 -15.24
CA LYS A 38 1.53 5.27 -13.85
C LYS A 38 0.20 5.12 -13.13
N GLN A 39 0.21 4.39 -12.03
CA GLN A 39 -0.91 4.19 -11.16
C GLN A 39 -0.65 5.04 -9.91
N PRO A 40 -1.39 6.16 -9.75
CA PRO A 40 -1.30 6.97 -8.55
C PRO A 40 -1.93 6.24 -7.37
N GLY A 41 -1.43 6.56 -6.19
CA GLY A 41 -1.93 6.05 -4.94
C GLY A 41 -1.18 6.65 -3.76
N ASP A 42 -1.42 6.09 -2.60
CA ASP A 42 -0.86 6.53 -1.33
C ASP A 42 -0.10 5.40 -0.65
N ILE A 43 0.95 5.77 0.07
CA ILE A 43 1.71 4.87 0.92
C ILE A 43 1.28 5.06 2.37
N PHE A 44 0.91 3.96 2.99
CA PHE A 44 0.67 3.86 4.42
C PHE A 44 1.73 2.98 5.05
N LYS A 45 2.05 3.25 6.31
CA LYS A 45 2.86 2.38 7.14
C LYS A 45 1.97 1.69 8.17
N LEU A 46 2.12 0.37 8.28
CA LEU A 46 1.41 -0.47 9.24
C LEU A 46 2.46 -1.23 10.05
N GLY A 47 2.85 -0.68 11.21
CA GLY A 47 3.92 -1.24 12.02
C GLY A 47 5.25 -1.30 11.26
N ASP A 48 5.71 -2.52 10.94
CA ASP A 48 7.02 -2.79 10.35
C ASP A 48 7.01 -2.94 8.81
N PHE A 49 5.90 -2.60 8.15
CA PHE A 49 5.79 -2.67 6.69
C PHE A 49 5.01 -1.50 6.11
N TRP A 50 5.14 -1.32 4.80
CA TRP A 50 4.45 -0.31 4.03
C TRP A 50 3.40 -0.94 3.14
N VAL A 51 2.39 -0.17 2.80
CA VAL A 51 1.30 -0.57 1.93
C VAL A 51 1.02 0.54 0.94
N PHE A 52 1.11 0.20 -0.34
CA PHE A 52 0.57 1.02 -1.41
C PHE A 52 -0.92 0.74 -1.56
N LEU A 53 -1.73 1.79 -1.57
CA LEU A 53 -3.15 1.78 -1.89
C LEU A 53 -3.36 2.67 -3.12
N SER A 54 -3.92 2.14 -4.20
CA SER A 54 -4.25 2.96 -5.36
C SER A 54 -5.41 3.92 -5.08
N ASP A 55 -5.45 5.02 -5.82
CA ASP A 55 -6.50 6.05 -5.70
C ASP A 55 -7.91 5.50 -5.97
N ASP A 56 -8.02 4.49 -6.83
CA ASP A 56 -9.28 3.77 -7.10
C ASP A 56 -9.63 2.71 -6.03
N GLU A 57 -8.83 2.60 -4.97
CA GLU A 57 -8.92 1.67 -3.84
C GLU A 57 -9.00 0.18 -4.21
N LYS A 58 -8.69 -0.17 -5.47
CA LYS A 58 -8.77 -1.55 -5.97
C LYS A 58 -7.47 -2.33 -5.80
N THR A 59 -6.35 -1.62 -5.70
CA THR A 59 -5.02 -2.23 -5.64
C THR A 59 -4.38 -1.94 -4.30
N VAL A 60 -4.07 -3.01 -3.56
CA VAL A 60 -3.37 -2.95 -2.28
C VAL A 60 -2.13 -3.82 -2.35
N ILE A 61 -0.95 -3.21 -2.21
CA ILE A 61 0.33 -3.90 -2.34
C ILE A 61 1.14 -3.67 -1.06
N PRO A 62 1.23 -4.68 -0.19
CA PRO A 62 2.09 -4.60 0.98
C PRO A 62 3.54 -4.92 0.64
N THR A 63 4.49 -4.21 1.23
CA THR A 63 5.93 -4.36 1.01
C THR A 63 6.72 -4.12 2.30
N ARG A 64 7.82 -4.86 2.48
CA ARG A 64 8.82 -4.59 3.53
C ARG A 64 9.93 -3.64 3.09
N ARG A 65 9.96 -3.28 1.80
CA ARG A 65 10.92 -2.30 1.29
C ARG A 65 10.36 -0.90 1.55
N ASP A 66 11.20 -0.05 2.12
CA ASP A 66 10.92 1.36 2.21
C ASP A 66 10.84 1.94 0.79
N VAL A 67 9.67 2.46 0.46
CA VAL A 67 9.31 2.99 -0.87
C VAL A 67 9.94 4.36 -1.11
N PHE A 68 10.33 5.09 -0.06
CA PHE A 68 10.93 6.42 -0.13
C PHE A 68 12.45 6.40 0.04
N ALA A 69 13.04 5.35 0.62
CA ALA A 69 14.49 5.24 0.77
C ALA A 69 15.28 5.12 -0.55
N ALA A 70 14.60 4.89 -1.67
CA ALA A 70 15.21 4.80 -3.00
C ALA A 70 15.13 6.10 -3.83
N SER A 71 14.65 7.21 -3.24
CA SER A 71 14.50 8.52 -3.90
C SER A 71 15.71 9.42 -3.68
#